data_AF-A0A193G4Q3-F1
#
_entry.id   AF-A0A193G4Q3-F1
#
_cell.length_a   1.000
_cell.length_b   1.000
_cell.length_c   1.000
_cell.angle_alpha   90.00
_cell.angle_beta   90.00
_cell.angle_gamma   90.00
#
_symmetry.space_group_name_H-M   'P 1'
#
loop_
_entity.id
_entity.type
_entity.pdbx_description
1 polymer ?
#
loop_
_entity_poly.entity_id
_entity_poly.type
_entity_poly.pdbx_seq_one_letter_code
_entity_poly.pdbx_strand_id
1 'polypeptide(L)' 'MQSMLHPAMKRTVAVLTMFDLAHFGAVQTPRIPDLMEPKLLTFCSDRGMMVCGFEEIDGQRFYQGWWIQWEAER' A
#
# COMPACT_ATOMS: atom_id res chain seq x y z
N MET A 1 -4.93 1.26 9.20
CA MET A 1 -3.92 0.22 8.93
C MET A 1 -4.57 -1.12 9.18
N GLN A 2 -4.65 -1.97 8.14
CA GLN A 2 -5.23 -3.31 8.25
C GLN A 2 -4.13 -4.33 8.49
N SER A 3 -4.50 -5.48 9.03
CA SER A 3 -3.57 -6.59 9.26
C SER A 3 -4.22 -7.90 8.84
N MET A 4 -3.45 -8.81 8.25
CA MET A 4 -3.91 -10.14 7.84
C MET A 4 -3.02 -11.24 8.40
N LEU A 5 -3.59 -12.41 8.70
CA LEU A 5 -2.80 -13.60 8.96
C LEU A 5 -2.15 -14.07 7.65
N HIS A 6 -0.83 -14.07 7.58
CA HIS A 6 -0.11 -14.52 6.39
C HIS A 6 0.25 -16.00 6.51
N PRO A 7 -0.30 -16.89 5.66
CA PRO A 7 -0.10 -18.34 5.80
C PRO A 7 1.37 -18.77 5.76
N ALA A 8 2.14 -18.26 4.80
CA ALA A 8 3.55 -18.63 4.65
C ALA A 8 4.47 -18.09 5.77
N MET A 9 4.14 -16.95 6.38
CA MET A 9 4.96 -16.35 7.43
C MET A 9 4.53 -16.78 8.85
N LYS A 10 3.40 -17.48 8.98
CA LYS A 10 2.84 -17.94 10.25
C LYS A 10 2.67 -16.80 11.27
N ARG A 11 2.41 -15.59 10.80
CA ARG A 11 2.21 -14.39 11.62
C ARG A 11 1.22 -13.44 10.98
N THR A 12 0.65 -12.58 11.81
CA THR A 12 -0.11 -11.42 11.35
C THR A 12 0.83 -10.37 10.80
N VAL A 13 0.51 -9.85 9.61
CA VAL A 13 1.30 -8.80 8.95
C VAL A 13 0.44 -7.59 8.62
N ALA A 14 1.05 -6.42 8.70
CA ALA A 14 0.44 -5.18 8.29
C ALA A 14 0.28 -5.13 6.77
N VAL A 15 -0.83 -4.55 6.31
CA VAL A 15 -1.15 -4.36 4.90
C VAL A 15 -1.52 -2.90 4.66
N LEU A 16 -0.95 -2.31 3.63
CA LEU A 16 -1.32 -1.01 3.10
C LEU A 16 -2.10 -1.22 1.79
N THR A 17 -3.34 -0.75 1.78
CA THR A 17 -4.22 -0.74 0.62
C THR A 17 -4.56 0.69 0.23
N MET A 18 -4.62 0.95 -1.07
CA MET A 18 -5.08 2.23 -1.62
C MET A 18 -6.41 2.04 -2.31
N PHE A 19 -7.40 2.85 -1.95
CA PHE A 19 -8.72 2.82 -2.54
C PHE A 19 -9.02 4.15 -3.24
N ASP A 20 -9.59 4.07 -4.43
CA ASP A 20 -10.21 5.23 -5.05
C ASP A 20 -11.57 5.48 -4.38
N LEU A 21 -11.76 6.68 -3.85
CA LEU A 21 -13.05 7.16 -3.35
C LEU A 21 -13.93 7.51 -4.56
N ALA A 22 -14.93 6.67 -4.86
CA ALA A 22 -15.90 6.97 -5.89
C ALA A 22 -17.07 7.81 -5.34
N HIS A 23 -17.97 8.21 -6.26
CA HIS A 23 -19.17 8.98 -5.93
C HIS A 23 -20.00 8.26 -4.85
N PHE A 24 -20.53 9.05 -3.92
CA PHE A 24 -21.36 8.60 -2.80
C PHE A 24 -20.68 7.62 -1.82
N GLY A 25 -19.34 7.66 -1.73
CA GLY A 25 -18.60 6.84 -0.76
C GLY A 25 -18.48 5.37 -1.16
N ALA A 26 -18.83 5.03 -2.41
CA ALA A 26 -18.53 3.71 -2.95
C ALA A 26 -17.01 3.54 -3.06
N VAL A 27 -16.51 2.39 -2.60
CA VAL A 27 -15.10 2.01 -2.73
C VAL A 27 -14.93 1.29 -4.05
N GLN A 28 -14.05 1.79 -4.92
CA GLN A 28 -13.68 1.07 -6.15
C GLN A 28 -12.58 0.06 -5.86
N THR A 29 -12.53 -0.99 -6.70
CA THR A 29 -11.43 -1.96 -6.68
C THR A 29 -10.10 -1.22 -6.84
N PRO A 30 -9.14 -1.44 -5.93
CA PRO A 30 -7.80 -0.85 -6.03
C PRO A 30 -7.17 -1.10 -7.40
N ARG A 31 -6.61 -0.06 -8.01
CA ARG A 31 -5.83 -0.21 -9.25
C ARG A 31 -4.40 -0.70 -8.99
N ILE A 32 -3.92 -0.51 -7.78
CA ILE A 32 -2.62 -0.98 -7.33
C ILE A 32 -2.81 -2.11 -6.32
N PRO A 33 -1.93 -3.13 -6.33
CA PRO A 33 -2.01 -4.26 -5.42
C PRO A 33 -1.78 -3.83 -3.97
N ASP A 34 -2.18 -4.68 -3.04
CA ASP A 34 -1.88 -4.47 -1.63
C ASP A 34 -0.38 -4.57 -1.36
N LEU A 35 0.11 -3.70 -0.48
CA LEU A 35 1.50 -3.71 -0.03
C LEU A 35 1.61 -4.34 1.35
N MET A 36 2.20 -5.52 1.42
CA MET A 36 2.44 -6.26 2.66
C MET A 36 3.73 -5.81 3.35
N GLU A 37 3.70 -5.83 4.69
CA GLU A 37 4.77 -5.31 5.56
C GLU A 37 5.27 -3.92 5.14
N PRO A 38 4.36 -2.93 5.00
CA PRO A 38 4.72 -1.60 4.58
C PRO A 38 5.69 -0.96 5.58
N LYS A 39 6.75 -0.37 5.07
CA LYS A 39 7.74 0.41 5.82
C LYS A 39 7.86 1.79 5.20
N LEU A 40 7.66 2.82 6.03
CA LEU A 40 7.93 4.20 5.64
C LEU A 40 9.44 4.40 5.56
N LEU A 41 9.93 4.75 4.37
CA LEU A 41 11.36 5.04 4.15
C LEU A 41 11.66 6.53 4.31
N THR A 42 10.79 7.38 3.74
CA THR A 42 10.91 8.83 3.88
C THR A 42 9.53 9.47 3.86
N PHE A 43 9.42 10.61 4.54
CA PHE A 43 8.20 11.41 4.60
C PHE A 43 8.59 12.89 4.57
N CYS A 44 7.93 13.63 3.69
CA CYS A 44 8.06 15.06 3.56
C CYS A 44 6.65 15.63 3.34
N SER A 45 6.18 16.48 4.26
CA SER A 45 4.80 16.98 4.26
C SER A 45 4.45 17.80 3.02
N ASP A 46 5.44 18.37 2.35
CA ASP A 46 5.31 19.26 1.19
C ASP A 46 5.65 18.60 -0.16
N ARG A 47 6.27 17.41 -0.17
CA ARG A 47 6.71 16.73 -1.40
C ARG A 47 6.07 15.37 -1.61
N GLY A 48 5.94 14.58 -0.53
CA GLY A 48 5.47 13.21 -0.65
C GLY A 48 6.08 12.26 0.36
N MET A 49 5.79 10.97 0.18
CA MET A 49 6.33 9.89 0.99
C MET A 49 6.74 8.68 0.15
N MET A 50 7.76 7.97 0.62
CA MET A 50 8.18 6.69 0.06
C MET A 50 7.83 5.58 1.04
N VAL A 51 7.05 4.62 0.60
CA VAL A 51 6.76 3.39 1.35
C VAL A 51 7.25 2.19 0.55
N CYS A 52 7.82 1.20 1.21
CA CYS A 52 8.19 -0.06 0.57
C CYS A 52 7.56 -1.25 1.28
N GLY A 53 7.44 -2.36 0.57
CA GLY A 53 6.91 -3.61 1.07
C GLY A 53 7.02 -4.67 -0.02
N PHE A 54 6.13 -5.65 0.02
CA PHE A 54 6.04 -6.64 -1.05
C PHE A 54 4.60 -6.98 -1.39
N GLU A 55 4.38 -7.45 -2.60
CA GLU A 55 3.19 -8.22 -2.96
C GLU A 55 3.57 -9.69 -3.18
N GLU A 56 2.59 -10.57 -3.17
CA GLU A 56 2.77 -12.00 -3.47
C GLU A 56 1.94 -12.37 -4.70
N ILE A 57 2.62 -12.85 -5.75
CA ILE A 57 2.02 -13.29 -7.01
C ILE A 57 2.50 -14.72 -7.23
N ASP A 58 1.56 -15.66 -7.41
CA ASP A 58 1.84 -17.10 -7.57
C ASP A 58 2.80 -17.68 -6.51
N GLY A 59 2.65 -17.24 -5.25
CA GLY A 59 3.48 -17.68 -4.13
C GLY A 59 4.91 -17.13 -4.13
N GLN A 60 5.24 -16.22 -5.06
CA GLN A 60 6.51 -15.52 -5.12
C GLN A 60 6.36 -14.07 -4.65
N ARG A 61 7.35 -13.60 -3.90
CA ARG A 61 7.38 -12.23 -3.37
C ARG A 61 8.02 -11.27 -4.36
N PHE A 62 7.31 -10.18 -4.63
CA PHE A 62 7.80 -9.06 -5.43
C PHE A 62 7.89 -7.83 -4.53
N TYR A 63 9.12 -7.40 -4.28
CA TYR A 63 9.39 -6.22 -3.45
C TYR A 63 9.20 -4.97 -4.29
N GLN A 64 8.45 -4.01 -3.77
CA GLN A 64 8.12 -2.78 -4.47
C GLN A 64 8.16 -1.58 -3.54
N GLY A 65 8.42 -0.42 -4.13
CA GLY A 65 8.42 0.88 -3.46
C GLY A 65 7.46 1.82 -4.15
N TRP A 66 6.63 2.51 -3.38
CA TRP A 66 5.67 3.50 -3.86
C TRP A 66 6.12 4.88 -3.46
N TRP A 67 6.25 5.75 -4.46
CA TRP A 67 6.45 7.18 -4.25
C TRP A 67 5.10 7.89 -4.39
N ILE A 68 4.58 8.38 -3.28
CA ILE A 68 3.27 9.05 -3.19
C ILE A 68 3.52 10.54 -3.07
N GLN A 69 3.02 11.33 -4.03
CA GLN A 69 3.16 12.78 -4.04
C GLN A 69 1.85 13.48 -3.71
N TRP A 70 1.96 14.67 -3.14
CA TRP A 70 0.84 15.58 -2.93
C TRP A 70 0.81 16.55 -4.11
N GLU A 71 -0.08 16.31 -5.06
CA GLU A 71 -0.33 17.28 -6.13
C GLU A 71 -1.16 18.43 -5.53
N ALA A 72 -0.65 19.66 -5.63
CA ALA A 72 -1.46 20.83 -5.33
C ALA A 72 -2.53 20.97 -6.44
N GLU A 73 -3.79 21.22 -6.06
CA GLU A 73 -4.82 21.60 -7.03
C GLU A 73 -4.32 22.81 -7.84
N ARG A 74 -4.24 22.65 -9.16
CA ARG A 74 -3.91 23.72 -10.10
C ARG A 74 -5.14 24.52 -10.48
#